data_AF-A0A1G5BMZ2-F1
#
_entry.id   AF-A0A1G5BMZ2-F1
#
_cell.length_a   1.000
_cell.length_b   1.000
_cell.length_c   1.000
_cell.angle_alpha   90.00
_cell.angle_beta   90.00
_cell.angle_gamma   90.00
#
_symmetry.space_group_name_H-M   'P 1'
#
loop_
_entity.id
_entity.type
_entity.pdbx_description
1 polymer ?
#
loop_
_entity_poly.entity_id
_entity_poly.type
_entity_poly.pdbx_seq_one_letter_code
_entity_poly.pdbx_strand_id
1 'polypeptide(L)'
;MAKSYKEIMNQITTFIFDVDGVLTDSSVHVTPTGDMLRVMNIRDGFAMKAAVESGYHVCIISGGSNEGVRIRLRNLGITDIHLAAPDKVETFKEYTELYGIDPENVLYMGDDIPDYHVMKLVGLPACPQDASPEIKGISKYISHKNGGRGAVRDAIEQVMKLQGKWMENFDGKHD
;
A
#
# COMPACT_ATOMS: atom_id res chain seq x y z
N MET A 1 11.40 19.68 17.02
CA MET A 1 11.84 18.26 16.97
C MET A 1 11.09 17.59 15.83
N ALA A 2 11.73 16.72 15.06
CA ALA A 2 11.03 15.94 14.04
C ALA A 2 10.05 14.97 14.73
N LYS A 3 8.82 14.86 14.22
CA LYS A 3 7.83 13.90 14.73
C LYS A 3 8.37 12.48 14.55
N SER A 4 8.22 11.64 15.56
CA SER A 4 8.45 10.20 15.44
C SER A 4 7.42 9.59 14.48
N TYR A 5 7.78 8.47 13.83
CA TYR A 5 6.85 7.78 12.93
C TYR A 5 5.54 7.36 13.63
N LYS A 6 5.58 7.09 14.95
CA LYS A 6 4.39 6.75 15.74
C LYS A 6 3.41 7.92 15.87
N GLU A 7 3.92 9.15 16.02
CA GLU A 7 3.08 10.35 16.06
C GLU A 7 2.43 10.60 14.69
N ILE A 8 3.14 10.31 13.60
CA ILE A 8 2.61 10.42 12.23
C ILE A 8 1.54 9.34 12.00
N MET A 9 1.82 8.08 12.36
CA MET A 9 0.88 6.96 12.22
C MET A 9 -0.48 7.23 12.88
N ASN A 10 -0.51 7.98 13.98
CA ASN A 10 -1.75 8.31 14.67
C ASN A 10 -2.67 9.27 13.88
N GLN A 11 -2.15 9.96 12.85
CA GLN A 11 -2.92 10.87 11.99
C GLN A 11 -3.34 10.22 10.66
N ILE A 12 -2.85 9.01 10.35
CA ILE A 12 -3.09 8.37 9.06
C ILE A 12 -4.56 8.02 8.87
N THR A 13 -5.14 8.46 7.77
CA THR A 13 -6.52 8.15 7.36
C THR A 13 -6.57 7.38 6.03
N THR A 14 -5.46 7.37 5.31
CA THR A 14 -5.38 6.86 3.95
C THR A 14 -4.13 6.01 3.76
N PHE A 15 -4.32 4.81 3.20
CA PHE A 15 -3.25 3.92 2.79
C PHE A 15 -3.16 3.86 1.27
N ILE A 16 -1.96 4.02 0.73
CA ILE A 16 -1.67 3.87 -0.69
C ILE A 16 -0.55 2.85 -0.85
N PHE A 17 -0.75 1.87 -1.73
CA PHE A 17 0.21 0.80 -1.97
C PHE A 17 0.55 0.70 -3.45
N ASP A 18 1.84 0.55 -3.76
CA ASP A 18 2.24 -0.09 -5.01
C ASP A 18 1.88 -1.59 -4.99
N VAL A 19 1.94 -2.23 -6.15
CA VAL A 19 1.72 -3.67 -6.31
C VAL A 19 3.03 -4.45 -6.31
N ASP A 20 3.93 -4.15 -7.24
CA ASP A 20 5.03 -5.05 -7.58
C ASP A 20 6.24 -4.79 -6.69
N GLY A 21 6.52 -5.71 -5.76
CA GLY A 21 7.54 -5.52 -4.72
C GLY A 21 7.00 -4.99 -3.39
N VAL A 22 5.72 -4.62 -3.35
CA VAL A 22 4.98 -4.25 -2.11
C VAL A 22 3.94 -5.31 -1.76
N LEU A 23 2.91 -5.48 -2.61
CA LEU A 23 1.88 -6.51 -2.47
C LEU A 23 2.32 -7.87 -3.06
N THR A 24 3.38 -7.86 -3.86
CA THR A 24 4.06 -9.03 -4.42
C THR A 24 5.55 -8.99 -4.03
N ASP A 25 6.28 -10.09 -4.26
CA ASP A 25 7.72 -10.23 -3.93
C ASP A 25 8.63 -9.92 -5.13
N SER A 26 8.22 -8.97 -5.98
CA SER A 26 8.87 -8.56 -7.23
C SER A 26 9.04 -9.68 -8.28
N SER A 27 8.53 -10.88 -8.01
CA SER A 27 8.58 -12.00 -8.94
C SER A 27 7.41 -11.98 -9.92
N VAL A 28 7.71 -12.31 -11.18
CA VAL A 28 6.71 -12.51 -12.23
C VAL A 28 6.84 -13.91 -12.78
N HIS A 29 5.75 -14.69 -12.70
CA HIS A 29 5.68 -15.98 -13.38
C HIS A 29 5.20 -15.73 -14.81
N VAL A 30 6.07 -15.97 -15.79
CA VAL A 30 5.77 -15.81 -17.22
C VAL A 30 5.45 -17.18 -17.81
N THR A 31 4.25 -17.33 -18.38
CA THR A 31 3.84 -18.57 -19.07
C THR A 31 4.39 -18.61 -20.49
N PRO A 32 4.41 -19.78 -21.16
CA PRO A 32 4.80 -19.87 -22.57
C PRO A 32 3.93 -19.05 -23.54
N THR A 33 2.70 -18.70 -23.15
CA THR A 33 1.78 -17.83 -23.89
C THR A 33 2.01 -16.34 -23.62
N GLY A 34 2.92 -16.00 -22.70
CA GLY A 34 3.22 -14.61 -22.31
C GLY A 34 2.34 -14.08 -21.18
N ASP A 35 1.47 -14.90 -20.59
CA ASP A 35 0.68 -14.49 -19.42
C ASP A 35 1.61 -14.27 -18.23
N MET A 36 1.37 -13.19 -17.49
CA MET A 36 2.15 -12.82 -16.32
C MET A 36 1.32 -13.04 -15.07
N LEU A 37 1.66 -14.04 -14.27
CA LEU A 37 0.98 -14.32 -13.00
C LEU A 37 1.72 -13.63 -11.85
N ARG A 38 0.94 -13.14 -10.88
CA ARG A 38 1.42 -12.51 -9.66
C ARG A 38 1.05 -13.36 -8.45
N VAL A 39 1.92 -13.37 -7.45
CA VAL A 39 1.67 -14.00 -6.15
C VAL A 39 1.44 -12.89 -5.12
N MET A 40 0.30 -12.95 -4.43
CA MET A 40 -0.08 -11.98 -3.40
C MET A 40 -0.28 -12.67 -2.05
N ASN A 41 -0.17 -11.91 -0.96
CA ASN A 41 -0.27 -12.45 0.39
C ASN A 41 -1.71 -12.38 0.95
N ILE A 42 -2.20 -13.49 1.51
CA ILE A 42 -3.51 -13.54 2.18
C ILE A 42 -3.56 -12.65 3.43
N ARG A 43 -2.47 -12.54 4.19
CA ARG A 43 -2.44 -11.72 5.42
C ARG A 43 -2.43 -10.22 5.11
N ASP A 44 -1.80 -9.82 4.01
CA ASP A 44 -1.90 -8.46 3.48
C ASP A 44 -3.35 -8.17 3.04
N GLY A 45 -3.98 -9.13 2.35
CA GLY A 45 -5.40 -9.08 1.97
C GLY A 45 -6.33 -8.82 3.15
N PHE A 46 -6.21 -9.59 4.23
CA PHE A 46 -6.99 -9.40 5.46
C PHE A 46 -6.83 -7.99 6.03
N ALA A 47 -5.60 -7.48 6.13
CA ALA A 47 -5.38 -6.16 6.72
C ALA A 47 -5.94 -5.03 5.87
N MET A 48 -5.81 -5.12 4.54
CA MET A 48 -6.42 -4.13 3.65
C MET A 48 -7.94 -4.16 3.77
N LYS A 49 -8.56 -5.34 3.82
CA LYS A 49 -9.99 -5.48 4.04
C LYS A 49 -10.42 -4.88 5.39
N ALA A 50 -9.72 -5.21 6.47
CA ALA A 50 -9.97 -4.64 7.79
C ALA A 50 -9.87 -3.11 7.80
N ALA A 51 -8.88 -2.53 7.10
CA ALA A 51 -8.76 -1.08 6.96
C ALA A 51 -9.96 -0.47 6.20
N VAL A 52 -10.40 -1.09 5.10
CA VAL A 52 -11.61 -0.66 4.38
C VAL A 52 -12.84 -0.72 5.30
N GLU A 53 -13.04 -1.81 6.03
CA GLU A 53 -14.18 -1.99 6.95
C GLU A 53 -14.16 -0.98 8.12
N SER A 54 -12.97 -0.58 8.57
CA SER A 54 -12.79 0.48 9.58
C SER A 54 -12.86 1.91 9.02
N GLY A 55 -13.24 2.08 7.75
CA GLY A 55 -13.49 3.39 7.13
C GLY A 55 -12.23 4.14 6.67
N TYR A 56 -11.09 3.47 6.53
CA TYR A 56 -9.91 4.08 5.92
C TYR A 56 -10.07 4.13 4.39
N HIS A 57 -9.48 5.14 3.78
CA HIS A 57 -9.23 5.11 2.34
C HIS A 57 -8.10 4.13 2.04
N VAL A 58 -8.31 3.20 1.12
CA VAL A 58 -7.29 2.26 0.64
C VAL A 58 -7.23 2.37 -0.87
N CYS A 59 -6.08 2.78 -1.40
CA CYS A 59 -5.85 3.04 -2.81
C CYS A 59 -4.62 2.29 -3.33
N ILE A 60 -4.68 1.87 -4.59
CA ILE A 60 -3.61 1.14 -5.26
C ILE A 60 -3.15 1.96 -6.46
N ILE A 61 -1.84 2.23 -6.55
CA ILE A 61 -1.22 2.95 -7.67
C ILE A 61 -0.06 2.13 -8.21
N SER A 62 -0.21 1.59 -9.42
CA SER A 62 0.82 0.77 -10.07
C SER A 62 0.98 1.05 -11.55
N GLY A 63 2.21 0.92 -12.04
CA GLY A 63 2.50 0.93 -13.48
C GLY A 63 2.08 -0.38 -14.17
N GLY A 64 1.87 -1.47 -13.42
CA GLY A 64 1.39 -2.75 -13.94
C GLY A 64 -0.08 -2.68 -14.35
N SER A 65 -0.49 -3.49 -15.34
CA SER A 65 -1.85 -3.49 -15.93
C SER A 65 -2.62 -4.80 -15.72
N ASN A 66 -2.18 -5.66 -14.79
CA ASN A 66 -2.73 -7.00 -14.62
C ASN A 66 -4.18 -6.99 -14.07
N GLU A 67 -5.14 -7.48 -14.86
CA GLU A 67 -6.56 -7.49 -14.45
C GLU A 67 -6.87 -8.49 -13.32
N GLY A 68 -6.10 -9.56 -13.19
CA GLY A 68 -6.22 -10.50 -12.06
C GLY A 68 -5.93 -9.82 -10.73
N VAL A 69 -4.96 -8.89 -10.70
CA VAL A 69 -4.68 -8.04 -9.53
C VAL A 69 -5.89 -7.15 -9.22
N ARG A 70 -6.50 -6.51 -10.23
CA ARG A 70 -7.72 -5.69 -10.03
C ARG A 70 -8.87 -6.50 -9.43
N ILE A 71 -9.17 -7.68 -10.00
CA ILE A 71 -10.25 -8.54 -9.50
C ILE A 71 -10.00 -8.94 -8.05
N ARG A 72 -8.78 -9.33 -7.72
CA ARG A 72 -8.40 -9.71 -6.35
C ARG A 72 -8.62 -8.55 -5.37
N LEU A 73 -8.15 -7.35 -5.70
CA LEU A 73 -8.28 -6.16 -4.85
C LEU A 73 -9.75 -5.74 -4.68
N ARG A 74 -10.56 -5.79 -5.74
CA ARG A 74 -12.01 -5.53 -5.65
C ARG A 74 -12.73 -6.49 -4.71
N ASN A 75 -12.33 -7.77 -4.68
CA ASN A 75 -12.91 -8.74 -3.75
C ASN A 75 -12.60 -8.43 -2.28
N LEU A 76 -11.59 -7.60 -2.01
CA LEU A 76 -11.27 -7.09 -0.67
C LEU A 76 -12.03 -5.79 -0.33
N GLY A 77 -12.90 -5.31 -1.21
CA GLY A 77 -13.64 -4.05 -1.03
C GLY A 77 -12.91 -2.80 -1.53
N ILE A 78 -11.72 -2.96 -2.12
CA ILE A 78 -10.92 -1.82 -2.62
C ILE A 78 -11.47 -1.37 -3.98
N THR A 79 -11.93 -0.13 -4.07
CA THR A 79 -12.47 0.44 -5.31
C THR A 79 -11.49 1.35 -6.03
N ASP A 80 -10.62 2.04 -5.29
CA ASP A 80 -9.63 2.99 -5.80
C ASP A 80 -8.39 2.26 -6.32
N ILE A 81 -8.47 1.75 -7.55
CA ILE A 81 -7.43 0.92 -8.16
C ILE A 81 -6.96 1.54 -9.48
N HIS A 82 -5.81 2.23 -9.41
CA HIS A 82 -5.15 2.89 -10.53
C HIS A 82 -4.01 2.00 -11.05
N LEU A 83 -4.33 1.20 -12.07
CA LEU A 83 -3.37 0.37 -12.80
C LEU A 83 -2.98 1.05 -14.10
N ALA A 84 -1.83 0.66 -14.66
CA ALA A 84 -1.24 1.29 -15.85
C ALA A 84 -1.07 2.81 -15.67
N ALA A 85 -0.70 3.25 -14.47
CA ALA A 85 -0.47 4.66 -14.14
C ALA A 85 1.02 5.01 -14.38
N PRO A 86 1.37 5.68 -15.50
CA PRO A 86 2.76 6.00 -15.81
C PRO A 86 3.30 7.12 -14.92
N ASP A 87 2.45 8.09 -14.55
CA ASP A 87 2.78 9.15 -13.60
C ASP A 87 2.04 8.91 -12.27
N LYS A 88 2.76 8.34 -11.31
CA LYS A 88 2.24 8.08 -9.97
C LYS A 88 2.01 9.37 -9.17
N VAL A 89 2.74 10.45 -9.47
CA VAL A 89 2.59 11.74 -8.78
C VAL A 89 1.31 12.44 -9.22
N GLU A 90 1.04 12.46 -10.52
CA GLU A 90 -0.22 12.98 -11.06
C GLU A 90 -1.41 12.18 -10.51
N THR A 91 -1.37 10.85 -10.63
CA THR A 91 -2.42 9.96 -10.10
C THR A 91 -2.67 10.19 -8.61
N PHE A 92 -1.61 10.33 -7.81
CA PHE A 92 -1.71 10.63 -6.39
C PHE A 92 -2.42 11.97 -6.13
N LYS A 93 -2.02 13.03 -6.84
CA LYS A 93 -2.62 14.36 -6.67
C LYS A 93 -4.10 14.35 -7.02
N GLU A 94 -4.45 13.79 -8.17
CA GLU A 94 -5.85 13.64 -8.60
C GLU A 94 -6.67 12.88 -7.56
N TYR A 95 -6.14 11.77 -7.05
CA TYR A 95 -6.80 10.97 -6.01
C TYR A 95 -7.03 11.78 -4.73
N THR A 96 -5.98 12.43 -4.22
CA THR A 96 -6.10 13.23 -2.98
C THR A 96 -7.03 14.42 -3.13
N GLU A 97 -7.03 15.09 -4.29
CA GLU A 97 -7.92 16.21 -4.57
C GLU A 97 -9.37 15.76 -4.66
N LEU A 98 -9.65 14.65 -5.37
CA LEU A 98 -10.99 14.10 -5.53
C LEU A 98 -11.68 13.77 -4.20
N TYR A 99 -10.92 13.22 -3.26
CA TYR A 99 -11.44 12.80 -1.95
C TYR A 99 -11.17 13.81 -0.82
N GLY A 100 -10.54 14.95 -1.10
CA GLY A 100 -10.19 15.96 -0.09
C GLY A 100 -9.22 15.43 0.98
N ILE A 101 -8.31 14.54 0.61
CA ILE A 101 -7.35 13.89 1.51
C ILE A 101 -6.14 14.81 1.68
N ASP A 102 -5.78 15.11 2.94
CA ASP A 102 -4.52 15.79 3.26
C ASP A 102 -3.34 14.82 3.07
N PRO A 103 -2.35 15.13 2.20
CA PRO A 103 -1.16 14.31 2.01
C PRO A 103 -0.40 13.97 3.31
N GLU A 104 -0.45 14.82 4.34
CA GLU A 104 0.19 14.55 5.64
C GLU A 104 -0.47 13.39 6.40
N ASN A 105 -1.70 13.00 6.04
CA ASN A 105 -2.45 11.89 6.63
C ASN A 105 -2.38 10.61 5.77
N VAL A 106 -1.47 10.58 4.78
CA VAL A 106 -1.27 9.43 3.88
C VAL A 106 -0.05 8.61 4.27
N LEU A 107 -0.23 7.30 4.35
CA LEU A 107 0.85 6.31 4.29
C LEU A 107 0.95 5.79 2.86
N TYR A 108 2.09 6.01 2.21
CA TYR A 108 2.39 5.41 0.91
C TYR A 108 3.50 4.38 1.07
N MET A 109 3.26 3.14 0.64
CA MET A 109 4.30 2.11 0.58
C MET A 109 4.69 1.81 -0.87
N GLY A 110 5.97 2.07 -1.18
CA GLY A 110 6.63 1.73 -2.43
C GLY A 110 7.90 0.91 -2.19
N ASP A 111 8.49 0.36 -3.23
CA ASP A 111 9.73 -0.45 -3.14
C ASP A 111 10.86 0.01 -4.07
N ASP A 112 10.55 0.70 -5.17
CA ASP A 112 11.54 1.12 -6.16
C ASP A 112 11.36 2.56 -6.71
N ILE A 113 12.27 3.01 -7.56
CA ILE A 113 12.38 4.39 -8.07
C ILE A 113 11.08 5.01 -8.61
N PRO A 114 10.16 4.29 -9.29
CA PRO A 114 8.88 4.86 -9.72
C PRO A 114 8.03 5.44 -8.56
N ASP A 115 8.23 4.96 -7.33
CA ASP A 115 7.52 5.46 -6.14
C ASP A 115 8.21 6.66 -5.48
N TYR A 116 9.48 6.90 -5.79
CA TYR A 116 10.33 7.85 -5.07
C TYR A 116 9.73 9.26 -4.97
N HIS A 117 9.19 9.77 -6.09
CA HIS A 117 8.67 11.13 -6.14
C HIS A 117 7.33 11.28 -5.41
N VAL A 118 6.44 10.29 -5.49
CA VAL A 118 5.16 10.31 -4.77
C VAL A 118 5.36 10.12 -3.26
N MET A 119 6.30 9.25 -2.86
CA MET A 119 6.64 9.04 -1.45
C MET A 119 7.13 10.31 -0.74
N LYS A 120 7.75 11.26 -1.45
CA LYS A 120 8.15 12.54 -0.88
C LYS A 120 7.01 13.49 -0.56
N LEU A 121 5.81 13.23 -1.06
CA LEU A 121 4.64 14.10 -0.91
C LEU A 121 3.76 13.72 0.27
N VAL A 122 3.96 12.53 0.85
CA VAL A 122 3.08 11.99 1.89
C VAL A 122 3.65 12.16 3.29
N GLY A 123 2.76 12.15 4.29
CA GLY A 123 3.14 12.22 5.70
C GLY A 123 4.02 11.06 6.15
N LEU A 124 3.69 9.83 5.70
CA LEU A 124 4.41 8.61 6.07
C LEU A 124 4.84 7.79 4.85
N PRO A 125 5.99 8.11 4.23
CA PRO A 125 6.60 7.21 3.27
C PRO A 125 7.07 5.95 3.97
N ALA A 126 6.66 4.80 3.45
CA ALA A 126 6.98 3.50 3.97
C ALA A 126 7.55 2.58 2.88
N CYS A 127 8.29 1.54 3.28
CA CYS A 127 8.73 0.52 2.33
C CYS A 127 8.89 -0.86 2.96
N PRO A 128 8.88 -1.94 2.16
CA PRO A 128 9.29 -3.27 2.60
C PRO A 128 10.79 -3.35 2.95
N GLN A 129 11.17 -4.43 3.66
CA GLN A 129 12.54 -4.69 4.08
C GLN A 129 13.51 -4.90 2.91
N ASP A 130 13.02 -5.34 1.75
CA ASP A 130 13.79 -5.64 0.54
C ASP A 130 13.70 -4.55 -0.55
N ALA A 131 13.07 -3.41 -0.24
CA ALA A 131 13.05 -2.23 -1.11
C ALA A 131 14.46 -1.71 -1.46
N SER A 132 14.56 -0.95 -2.56
CA SER A 132 15.81 -0.35 -3.01
C SER A 132 16.41 0.60 -1.95
N PRO A 133 17.75 0.75 -1.90
CA PRO A 133 18.41 1.62 -0.93
C PRO A 133 17.90 3.07 -0.96
N GLU A 134 17.59 3.58 -2.14
CA GLU A 134 17.07 4.92 -2.37
C GLU A 134 15.71 5.13 -1.71
N ILE A 135 14.84 4.13 -1.82
CA ILE A 135 13.51 4.13 -1.21
C ILE A 135 13.61 4.02 0.31
N LYS A 136 14.45 3.10 0.81
CA LYS A 136 14.77 3.03 2.25
C LYS A 136 15.31 4.34 2.80
N GLY A 137 16.12 5.07 2.02
CA GLY A 137 16.71 6.35 2.41
C GLY A 137 15.69 7.48 2.62
N ILE A 138 14.50 7.40 2.02
CA ILE A 138 13.43 8.39 2.20
C ILE A 138 12.27 7.89 3.09
N SER A 139 12.18 6.58 3.32
CA SER A 139 11.15 5.98 4.16
C SER A 139 11.30 6.40 5.62
N LYS A 140 10.20 6.88 6.21
CA LYS A 140 10.07 7.11 7.66
C LYS A 140 9.72 5.84 8.42
N TYR A 141 9.12 4.87 7.72
CA TYR A 141 8.83 3.55 8.26
C TYR A 141 9.34 2.45 7.31
N ILE A 142 10.18 1.54 7.81
CA ILE A 142 10.64 0.39 7.04
C ILE A 142 10.06 -0.84 7.73
N SER A 143 9.23 -1.59 6.99
CA SER A 143 8.70 -2.85 7.50
C SER A 143 9.84 -3.84 7.71
N HIS A 144 9.76 -4.63 8.78
CA HIS A 144 10.64 -5.77 9.00
C HIS A 144 10.29 -6.99 8.12
N LYS A 145 9.25 -6.87 7.28
CA LYS A 145 8.80 -7.87 6.31
C LYS A 145 9.16 -7.44 4.89
N ASN A 146 9.35 -8.45 4.05
CA ASN A 146 9.56 -8.28 2.62
C ASN A 146 8.24 -8.04 1.86
N GLY A 147 8.35 -7.51 0.63
CA GLY A 147 7.25 -7.37 -0.32
C GLY A 147 6.51 -8.69 -0.55
N GLY A 148 5.18 -8.68 -0.59
CA GLY A 148 4.36 -9.88 -0.75
C GLY A 148 4.46 -10.89 0.39
N ARG A 149 5.16 -10.56 1.48
CA ARG A 149 5.40 -11.43 2.65
C ARG A 149 4.87 -10.82 3.96
N GLY A 150 3.91 -9.91 3.89
CA GLY A 150 3.27 -9.31 5.08
C GLY A 150 3.69 -7.86 5.37
N ALA A 151 4.37 -7.17 4.46
CA ALA A 151 4.81 -5.78 4.69
C ALA A 151 3.63 -4.81 4.80
N VAL A 152 2.62 -4.97 3.96
CA VAL A 152 1.40 -4.15 3.98
C VAL A 152 0.59 -4.43 5.25
N ARG A 153 0.45 -5.70 5.62
CA ARG A 153 -0.15 -6.14 6.88
C ARG A 153 0.52 -5.46 8.08
N ASP A 154 1.83 -5.49 8.13
CA ASP A 154 2.61 -4.89 9.21
C ASP A 154 2.37 -3.38 9.32
N ALA A 155 2.39 -2.65 8.20
CA ALA A 155 2.15 -1.21 8.19
C ALA A 155 0.72 -0.85 8.66
N ILE A 156 -0.30 -1.51 8.11
CA ILE A 156 -1.71 -1.29 8.49
C ILE A 156 -1.93 -1.64 9.96
N GLU A 157 -1.43 -2.79 10.42
CA GLU A 157 -1.58 -3.26 11.79
C GLU A 157 -0.99 -2.26 12.79
N GLN A 158 0.17 -1.66 12.49
CA GLN A 158 0.76 -0.65 13.37
C GLN A 158 -0.06 0.63 13.45
N VAL A 159 -0.53 1.16 12.31
CA VAL A 159 -1.41 2.33 12.28
C VAL A 159 -2.70 2.05 13.07
N MET A 160 -3.39 0.96 12.74
CA MET A 160 -4.67 0.63 13.38
C MET A 160 -4.53 0.31 14.87
N LYS A 161 -3.43 -0.32 15.30
CA LYS A 161 -3.17 -0.54 16.74
C LYS A 161 -2.96 0.77 17.49
N LEU A 162 -2.19 1.70 16.92
CA LEU A 162 -1.97 3.01 17.54
C LEU A 162 -3.28 3.81 17.65
N GLN A 163 -4.16 3.67 16.67
CA GLN A 163 -5.48 4.31 16.66
C GLN A 163 -6.56 3.53 17.44
N GLY A 164 -6.24 2.38 18.03
CA GLY A 164 -7.19 1.56 18.78
C GLY A 164 -8.24 0.81 17.94
N LYS A 165 -8.05 0.71 16.63
CA LYS A 165 -9.00 0.11 15.66
C LYS A 165 -8.66 -1.33 15.24
N TRP A 166 -7.54 -1.89 15.69
CA TRP A 166 -7.06 -3.21 15.22
C TRP A 166 -7.73 -4.44 15.86
N MET A 167 -8.31 -4.30 17.05
CA MET A 167 -8.91 -5.43 17.78
C MET A 167 -10.44 -5.47 17.63
N GLU A 168 -10.97 -4.86 16.56
CA GLU A 168 -12.39 -4.92 16.22
C GLU A 168 -12.75 -6.28 15.61
N ASN A 169 -14.05 -6.56 15.48
CA ASN A 169 -14.54 -7.80 14.90
C ASN A 169 -14.58 -7.66 13.37
N PHE A 170 -13.64 -8.29 12.67
CA PHE A 170 -13.56 -8.32 11.20
C PHE A 170 -14.15 -9.60 10.62
N ASP A 171 -14.79 -9.50 9.47
CA ASP A 171 -15.26 -10.68 8.72
C ASP A 171 -14.09 -11.30 7.93
N GLY A 172 -13.92 -12.62 7.98
CA GLY A 172 -12.88 -13.36 7.24
C GLY A 172 -13.27 -13.78 5.81
N LYS A 173 -14.43 -13.35 5.32
CA LYS A 173 -14.91 -13.73 3.98
C LYS A 173 -14.08 -13.07 2.86
N HIS A 174 -13.66 -13.85 1.86
CA HIS A 174 -12.88 -13.37 0.69
C HIS A 174 -11.40 -13.02 0.96
N ASP A 175 -10.89 -13.33 2.16
CA ASP A 175 -9.47 -13.23 2.52
C ASP A 175 -8.57 -14.12 1.65
#